data_AF-A0A3A0B5J7-F1
#
_entry.id   AF-A0A3A0B5J7-F1
#
_cell.length_a   1.000
_cell.length_b   1.000
_cell.length_c   1.000
_cell.angle_alpha   90.00
_cell.angle_beta   90.00
_cell.angle_gamma   90.00
#
_symmetry.space_group_name_H-M   'P 1'
#
loop_
_entity.id
_entity.type
_entity.pdbx_description
1 polymer ?
#
loop_
_entity_poly.entity_id
_entity_poly.type
_entity_poly.pdbx_seq_one_letter_code
_entity_poly.pdbx_strand_id
1 'polypeptide(L)'
;MHLVTKQMLVATAAERYREAHQRRGEWLPTHDGSAPQAIYERLKALPAAAGAAEIAAITGDDRWTENICDECGEDCEAVVLVAIEIHHPTDMTALCTACLQQAIELAGG
;
A
#
# COMPACT_ATOMS: atom_id res chain seq x y z
N MET A 1 -6.97 -9.70 12.40
CA MET A 1 -5.76 -9.84 11.58
C MET A 1 -6.17 -9.88 10.13
N HIS A 2 -5.52 -9.10 9.26
CA HIS A 2 -5.81 -9.06 7.82
C HIS A 2 -4.51 -9.20 7.03
N LEU A 3 -4.46 -10.10 6.05
CA LEU A 3 -3.27 -10.30 5.21
C LEU A 3 -3.28 -9.31 4.04
N VAL A 4 -2.21 -8.55 3.88
CA VAL A 4 -1.97 -7.66 2.75
C VAL A 4 -0.73 -8.14 2.00
N THR A 5 -0.90 -8.43 0.71
CA THR A 5 0.21 -8.82 -0.16
C THR A 5 0.61 -7.69 -1.09
N LYS A 6 1.86 -7.70 -1.54
CA LYS A 6 2.35 -6.74 -2.52
C LYS A 6 1.55 -6.77 -3.82
N GLN A 7 1.13 -7.96 -4.25
CA GLN A 7 0.24 -8.13 -5.41
C GLN A 7 -1.10 -7.40 -5.22
N MET A 8 -1.68 -7.40 -4.02
CA MET A 8 -2.91 -6.64 -3.73
C MET A 8 -2.65 -5.13 -3.81
N LEU A 9 -1.52 -4.64 -3.30
CA LEU A 9 -1.16 -3.23 -3.39
C LEU A 9 -0.99 -2.78 -4.83
N VAL A 10 -0.29 -3.57 -5.65
CA VAL A 10 -0.14 -3.34 -7.10
C VAL A 10 -1.51 -3.34 -7.80
N ALA A 11 -2.34 -4.35 -7.54
CA ALA A 11 -3.66 -4.48 -8.16
C ALA A 11 -4.63 -3.35 -7.80
N THR A 12 -4.44 -2.71 -6.64
CA THR A 12 -5.30 -1.62 -6.14
C THR A 12 -4.69 -0.23 -6.29
N ALA A 13 -3.46 -0.12 -6.80
CA ALA A 13 -2.72 1.15 -6.87
C ALA A 13 -3.48 2.24 -7.65
N ALA A 14 -4.06 1.91 -8.81
CA ALA A 14 -4.82 2.88 -9.61
C ALA A 14 -6.02 3.44 -8.83
N GLU A 15 -6.74 2.59 -8.11
CA GLU A 15 -7.93 2.99 -7.35
C GLU A 15 -7.56 3.82 -6.14
N ARG A 16 -6.57 3.38 -5.35
CA ARG A 16 -6.02 4.16 -4.23
C ARG A 16 -5.49 5.52 -4.69
N TYR A 17 -4.84 5.57 -5.86
CA TYR A 17 -4.37 6.82 -6.45
C TYR A 17 -5.53 7.77 -6.76
N ARG A 18 -6.62 7.26 -7.34
CA ARG A 18 -7.85 8.03 -7.57
C ARG A 18 -8.44 8.54 -6.27
N GLU A 19 -8.59 7.71 -5.24
CA GLU A 19 -9.15 8.12 -3.95
C GLU A 19 -8.35 9.24 -3.29
N ALA A 20 -7.02 9.24 -3.43
CA ALA A 20 -6.15 10.27 -2.90
C ALA A 20 -6.25 11.61 -3.66
N HIS A 21 -6.51 11.58 -4.97
CA HIS A 21 -6.42 12.74 -5.85
C HIS A 21 -7.75 13.20 -6.46
N GLN A 22 -8.84 12.47 -6.27
CA GLN A 22 -10.16 12.81 -6.80
C GLN A 22 -11.15 13.00 -5.65
N ARG A 23 -11.86 14.13 -5.63
CA ARG A 23 -12.94 14.40 -4.68
C ARG A 23 -14.20 14.83 -5.41
N ARG A 24 -15.32 14.18 -5.11
CA ARG A 24 -16.63 14.48 -5.72
C ARG A 24 -16.59 14.45 -7.26
N GLY A 25 -15.75 13.59 -7.84
CA GLY A 25 -15.56 13.45 -9.29
C GLY A 25 -14.56 14.43 -9.91
N GLU A 26 -14.05 15.40 -9.17
CA GLU A 26 -13.08 16.39 -9.63
C GLU A 26 -11.65 15.98 -9.25
N TRP A 27 -10.73 16.11 -10.19
CA TRP A 27 -9.30 15.88 -9.95
C TRP A 27 -8.70 17.09 -9.26
N LEU A 28 -8.07 16.86 -8.11
CA LEU A 28 -7.43 17.90 -7.32
C LEU A 28 -6.11 18.34 -7.96
N PRO A 29 -5.79 19.65 -7.92
CA PRO A 29 -4.48 20.12 -8.37
C PRO A 29 -3.38 19.58 -7.45
N THR A 30 -2.29 19.12 -8.05
CA THR A 30 -1.08 18.72 -7.33
C THR A 30 -0.08 19.88 -7.26
N HIS A 31 0.70 19.90 -6.19
CA HIS A 31 1.69 20.95 -5.93
C HIS A 31 2.85 20.96 -6.93
N ASP A 32 3.12 19.83 -7.58
CA ASP A 32 4.18 19.64 -8.56
C ASP A 32 3.71 19.90 -10.00
N GLY A 33 2.45 20.29 -10.20
CA GLY A 33 1.87 20.52 -11.52
C GLY A 33 1.64 19.25 -12.34
N SER A 34 1.75 18.06 -11.73
CA SER A 34 1.35 16.81 -12.37
C SER A 34 -0.15 16.83 -12.70
N ALA A 35 -0.56 15.98 -13.64
CA ALA A 35 -1.97 15.80 -14.00
C ALA A 35 -2.47 14.46 -13.43
N PRO A 36 -3.08 14.43 -12.24
CA PRO A 36 -3.51 13.18 -11.60
C PRO A 36 -4.40 12.31 -12.47
N GLN A 37 -5.28 12.93 -13.25
CA GLN A 37 -6.11 12.22 -14.21
C GLN A 37 -5.27 11.42 -15.22
N ALA A 38 -4.22 12.02 -15.77
CA ALA A 38 -3.36 11.35 -16.74
C ALA A 38 -2.55 10.21 -16.09
N ILE A 39 -2.11 10.39 -14.84
CA ILE A 39 -1.43 9.33 -14.07
C ILE A 39 -2.39 8.15 -13.83
N TYR A 40 -3.62 8.42 -13.38
CA TYR A 40 -4.64 7.40 -13.17
C TYR A 40 -4.94 6.60 -14.45
N GLU A 41 -5.16 7.26 -15.58
CA GLU A 41 -5.44 6.56 -16.84
C GLU A 41 -4.25 5.69 -17.28
N ARG A 42 -3.00 6.15 -17.06
CA ARG A 42 -1.79 5.34 -17.31
C ARG A 42 -1.74 4.10 -16.39
N LEU A 43 -2.05 4.25 -15.11
CA LEU A 43 -2.10 3.14 -14.17
C LEU A 43 -3.19 2.12 -14.56
N LYS A 44 -4.36 2.59 -14.97
CA LYS A 44 -5.45 1.72 -15.43
C LYS A 44 -5.16 0.97 -16.72
N ALA A 45 -4.30 1.52 -17.57
CA ALA A 45 -3.91 0.90 -18.83
C ALA A 45 -2.84 -0.19 -18.66
N LEU A 46 -2.27 -0.36 -17.46
CA LEU A 46 -1.29 -1.41 -17.21
C LEU A 46 -1.89 -2.82 -17.37
N PRO A 47 -1.10 -3.79 -17.88
CA PRO A 47 -1.52 -5.18 -17.91
C PRO A 47 -1.64 -5.73 -16.48
N ALA A 48 -2.49 -6.76 -16.29
CA ALA A 48 -2.65 -7.42 -14.98
C ALA A 48 -1.35 -8.06 -14.43
N ALA A 49 -0.35 -8.26 -15.28
CA ALA A 49 0.96 -8.78 -14.91
C ALA A 49 1.98 -7.68 -14.55
N ALA A 50 1.61 -6.40 -14.59
CA ALA A 50 2.48 -5.31 -14.19
C ALA A 50 2.90 -5.45 -12.71
N GLY A 51 4.13 -5.09 -12.40
CA GLY A 51 4.70 -5.10 -11.06
C GLY A 51 4.83 -3.71 -10.46
N ALA A 52 5.43 -3.67 -9.26
CA ALA A 52 5.67 -2.43 -8.51
C ALA A 52 6.55 -1.42 -9.27
N ALA A 53 7.51 -1.91 -10.06
CA ALA A 53 8.41 -1.05 -10.83
C ALA A 53 7.68 -0.24 -11.92
N GLU A 54 6.70 -0.84 -12.61
CA GLU A 54 5.89 -0.11 -13.59
C GLU A 54 4.98 0.94 -12.93
N ILE A 55 4.44 0.64 -11.75
CA ILE A 55 3.66 1.61 -10.97
C ILE A 55 4.54 2.80 -10.59
N ALA A 56 5.71 2.55 -10.00
CA ALA A 56 6.66 3.59 -9.60
C ALA A 56 7.14 4.44 -10.78
N ALA A 57 7.32 3.85 -11.97
CA ALA A 57 7.67 4.58 -13.18
C ALA A 57 6.55 5.53 -13.67
N ILE A 58 5.28 5.26 -13.32
CA ILE A 58 4.13 6.11 -13.67
C ILE A 58 3.90 7.19 -12.62
N THR A 59 3.95 6.83 -11.34
CA THR A 59 3.68 7.73 -10.19
C THR A 59 4.88 8.59 -9.80
N GLY A 60 6.10 8.13 -10.11
CA GLY A 60 7.34 8.76 -9.69
C GLY A 60 7.79 8.39 -8.26
N ASP A 61 7.03 7.53 -7.56
CA ASP A 61 7.38 7.00 -6.24
C ASP A 61 6.80 5.60 -5.99
N ASP A 62 7.41 4.86 -5.07
CA ASP A 62 7.12 3.46 -4.72
C ASP A 62 6.07 3.28 -3.61
N ARG A 63 5.69 4.34 -2.90
CA ARG A 63 4.76 4.34 -1.75
C ARG A 63 3.39 3.72 -2.02
N TRP A 64 3.00 3.62 -3.29
CA TRP A 64 1.77 2.96 -3.71
C TRP A 64 1.84 1.44 -3.59
N THR A 65 3.03 0.88 -3.57
CA THR A 65 3.33 -0.56 -3.63
C THR A 65 4.26 -1.05 -2.53
N GLU A 66 4.86 -0.14 -1.76
CA GLU A 66 5.59 -0.46 -0.53
C GLU A 66 4.69 -1.20 0.46
N ASN A 67 5.20 -2.31 1.00
CA ASN A 67 4.51 -3.14 1.97
C ASN A 67 5.39 -3.34 3.20
N ILE A 68 5.60 -2.24 3.92
CA ILE A 68 6.60 -2.12 4.98
C ILE A 68 6.14 -2.82 6.26
N CYS A 69 7.03 -3.60 6.86
CA CYS A 69 6.87 -4.11 8.23
C CYS A 69 7.22 -3.02 9.25
N ASP A 70 6.33 -2.74 10.19
CA ASP A 70 6.55 -1.72 11.23
C ASP A 70 7.65 -2.10 12.24
N GLU A 71 7.98 -3.38 12.36
CA GLU A 71 9.01 -3.87 13.28
C GLU A 71 10.41 -3.86 12.66
N CYS A 72 10.60 -4.50 11.50
CA CYS A 72 11.92 -4.60 10.87
C CYS A 72 12.20 -3.53 9.81
N GLY A 73 11.18 -2.78 9.36
CA GLY A 73 11.31 -1.75 8.32
C GLY A 73 11.51 -2.28 6.90
N GLU A 74 11.46 -3.60 6.68
CA GLU A 74 11.64 -4.18 5.35
C GLU A 74 10.35 -4.13 4.52
N ASP A 75 10.49 -3.86 3.22
CA ASP A 75 9.43 -4.00 2.23
C ASP A 75 9.20 -5.49 1.89
N CYS A 76 8.07 -6.02 2.32
CA CYS A 76 7.80 -7.46 2.36
C CYS A 76 6.75 -7.88 1.33
N GLU A 77 6.85 -9.10 0.79
CA GLU A 77 5.82 -9.63 -0.12
C GLU A 77 4.44 -9.76 0.54
N ALA A 78 4.42 -9.96 1.87
CA ALA A 78 3.20 -10.03 2.66
C ALA A 78 3.41 -9.47 4.08
N VAL A 79 2.41 -8.74 4.56
CA VAL A 79 2.31 -8.29 5.95
C VAL A 79 0.93 -8.64 6.49
N VAL A 80 0.87 -8.87 7.80
CA VAL A 80 -0.38 -9.06 8.53
C VAL A 80 -0.66 -7.78 9.30
N LEU A 81 -1.79 -7.15 9.00
CA LEU A 81 -2.31 -6.05 9.80
C LEU A 81 -2.92 -6.61 11.10
N VAL A 82 -2.33 -6.20 12.22
CA VAL A 82 -2.78 -6.51 13.57
C VAL A 82 -3.28 -5.21 14.19
N ALA A 83 -4.58 -5.15 14.53
CA ALA A 83 -5.14 -4.00 15.24
C ALA A 83 -4.81 -4.14 16.74
N ILE A 84 -4.27 -3.08 17.33
CA ILE A 84 -3.86 -3.10 18.75
C ILE A 84 -4.79 -2.25 19.63
N GLU A 85 -5.51 -1.26 19.09
CA GLU A 85 -6.17 -0.27 19.94
C GLU A 85 -7.70 -0.39 20.06
N ILE A 86 -8.16 -0.59 21.30
CA ILE A 86 -9.58 -0.71 21.69
C ILE A 86 -10.33 0.62 21.48
N HIS A 87 -9.63 1.75 21.55
CA HIS A 87 -10.22 3.09 21.43
C HIS A 87 -10.05 3.73 20.04
N HIS A 88 -9.04 3.31 19.28
CA HIS A 88 -8.73 3.83 17.94
C HIS A 88 -8.47 2.66 16.97
N PRO A 89 -9.51 1.95 16.52
CA PRO A 89 -9.36 0.73 15.70
C PRO A 89 -8.71 0.96 14.32
N THR A 90 -8.39 2.21 13.98
CA THR A 90 -7.64 2.59 12.78
C THR A 90 -6.13 2.41 12.93
N ASP A 91 -5.61 2.31 14.15
CA ASP A 91 -4.19 2.16 14.40
C ASP A 91 -3.84 0.67 14.29
N MET A 92 -3.51 0.28 13.05
CA MET A 92 -3.08 -1.06 12.70
C MET A 92 -1.56 -1.11 12.61
N THR A 93 -0.97 -2.15 13.19
CA THR A 93 0.45 -2.49 13.02
C THR A 93 0.58 -3.52 11.91
N ALA A 94 1.43 -3.27 10.92
CA ALA A 94 1.77 -4.18 9.86
C ALA A 94 3.02 -4.99 10.23
N LEU A 95 2.88 -6.31 10.38
CA LEU A 95 4.01 -7.20 10.68
C LEU A 95 4.25 -8.16 9.53
N CYS A 96 5.50 -8.30 9.09
CA CYS A 96 5.88 -9.40 8.21
C CYS A 96 5.76 -10.75 8.96
N THR A 97 5.67 -11.85 8.22
CA THR A 97 5.49 -13.18 8.82
C THR A 97 6.65 -13.58 9.73
N ALA A 98 7.87 -13.11 9.46
CA ALA A 98 9.03 -13.39 10.30
C ALA A 98 8.93 -12.69 11.67
N CYS A 99 8.63 -11.38 11.69
CA CYS A 99 8.42 -10.63 12.93
C CYS A 99 7.20 -11.13 13.70
N LEU A 100 6.12 -11.50 13.00
CA LEU A 100 4.93 -12.08 13.64
C LEU A 100 5.26 -13.42 14.33
N GLN A 101 6.03 -14.30 13.66
CA GLN A 101 6.45 -15.57 14.23
C GLN A 101 7.30 -15.38 15.48
N GLN A 102 8.27 -14.46 15.44
CA GLN A 102 9.10 -14.12 16.60
C GLN A 102 8.24 -13.62 17.78
N ALA A 103 7.24 -12.78 17.52
CA ALA A 103 6.34 -12.30 18.56
C ALA A 103 5.53 -13.42 19.21
N ILE A 104 5.06 -14.40 18.42
CA ILE A 104 4.33 -15.58 18.93
C ILE A 104 5.23 -16.42 19.84
N GLU A 105 6.47 -16.68 19.42
CA GLU A 105 7.46 -17.44 20.21
C GLU A 105 7.77 -16.74 21.54
N LEU A 106 7.93 -15.43 21.53
CA LEU A 106 8.16 -14.63 22.75
C LEU A 106 6.97 -14.63 23.70
N ALA A 107 5.74 -14.72 23.17
CA ALA A 107 4.52 -14.80 23.97
C ALA A 107 4.26 -16.19 24.59
N GLY A 108 5.14 -17.15 24.35
CA GLY A 108 4.99 -18.54 24.82
C GLY A 108 4.10 -19.41 23.93
N GLY A 109 4.00 -19.06 22.65
CA GLY A 109 3.33 -19.86 21.61
C GLY A 109 4.09 -21.11 21.21
#